data_AF-A0A261CC04-F1
#
_entry.id   AF-A0A261CC04-F1
#
_cell.length_a   1.000
_cell.length_b   1.000
_cell.length_c   1.000
_cell.angle_alpha   90.00
_cell.angle_beta   90.00
_cell.angle_gamma   90.00
#
_symmetry.space_group_name_H-M   'P 1'
#
loop_
_entity.id
_entity.type
_entity.pdbx_description
1 polymer ?
#
loop_
_entity_poly.entity_id
_entity_poly.type
_entity_poly.pdbx_seq_one_letter_code
_entity_poly.pdbx_strand_id
1 'polypeptide(L)'
;MTGLSLDDILSLPQVHVKDIKSLTDKLQKFTTGGADQLMVISDFDFTLSRFSDKSGNRCSSCYCVFDSAVGTNNPEWCRKFVGLYHKYGPIEHDHSLSIEEKVPFMEAWWQQSHELIIQGGFKKQAIDDYVAHCNIQLRQKSADKLVDKYLHYFDIVLVDDQSMDIPNQILEAIYAKSY
;
A
#
# COMPACT_ATOMS: atom_id res chain seq x y z
N MET A 1 27.83 3.66 -8.59
CA MET A 1 27.42 3.25 -7.24
C MET A 1 27.40 1.73 -7.27
N THR A 2 28.13 1.07 -6.38
CA THR A 2 28.07 -0.38 -6.25
C THR A 2 26.76 -0.71 -5.55
N GLY A 3 25.77 -1.24 -6.27
CA GLY A 3 24.53 -1.72 -5.68
C GLY A 3 24.81 -2.72 -4.56
N LEU A 4 24.04 -2.69 -3.47
CA LEU A 4 24.20 -3.69 -2.42
C LEU A 4 23.91 -5.09 -2.99
N SER A 5 24.61 -6.07 -2.46
CA SER A 5 24.41 -7.47 -2.82
C SER A 5 23.08 -7.99 -2.25
N LEU A 6 22.61 -9.13 -2.77
CA LEU A 6 21.44 -9.80 -2.20
C LEU A 6 21.65 -10.12 -0.70
N ASP A 7 22.87 -10.47 -0.30
CA ASP A 7 23.20 -10.77 1.09
C ASP A 7 23.06 -9.52 1.98
N ASP A 8 23.45 -8.35 1.47
CA ASP A 8 23.28 -7.07 2.17
C ASP A 8 21.79 -6.75 2.37
N ILE A 9 20.96 -6.96 1.33
CA ILE A 9 19.50 -6.76 1.40
C ILE A 9 18.87 -7.70 2.42
N LEU A 10 19.24 -8.99 2.38
CA LEU A 10 18.70 -10.01 3.28
C LEU A 10 19.14 -9.82 4.74
N SER A 11 20.21 -9.06 4.97
CA SER A 11 20.67 -8.72 6.33
C SER A 11 19.85 -7.62 7.00
N LEU A 12 19.04 -6.88 6.24
CA LEU A 12 18.26 -5.77 6.77
C LEU A 12 17.14 -6.29 7.68
N PRO A 13 16.98 -5.74 8.90
CA PRO A 13 16.01 -6.27 9.87
C PRO A 13 14.56 -6.07 9.45
N GLN A 14 14.32 -5.25 8.43
CA GLN A 14 12.99 -4.99 7.86
C GLN A 14 12.70 -5.90 6.65
N VAL A 15 13.70 -6.63 6.16
CA VAL A 15 13.51 -7.59 5.07
C VAL A 15 13.22 -8.94 5.68
N HIS A 16 12.01 -9.43 5.41
CA HIS A 16 11.61 -10.77 5.79
C HIS A 16 11.39 -11.58 4.51
N VAL A 17 11.92 -12.79 4.48
CA VAL A 17 11.77 -13.70 3.34
C VAL A 17 11.34 -15.05 3.87
N LYS A 18 10.21 -15.54 3.33
CA LYS A 18 9.65 -16.83 3.72
C LYS A 18 10.48 -18.00 3.23
N ASP A 19 10.93 -17.95 1.98
CA ASP A 19 11.73 -19.00 1.33
C ASP A 19 12.81 -18.38 0.45
N ILE A 20 14.05 -18.42 0.95
CA ILE A 20 15.22 -17.87 0.28
C ILE A 20 15.52 -18.59 -1.04
N LYS A 21 15.25 -19.89 -1.13
CA LYS A 21 15.49 -20.65 -2.36
C LYS A 21 14.49 -20.23 -3.44
N SER A 22 13.20 -20.21 -3.11
CA SER A 22 12.14 -19.72 -4.03
C SER A 22 12.46 -18.32 -4.53
N LEU A 23 12.88 -17.43 -3.62
CA LEU A 23 13.29 -16.08 -3.98
C LEU A 23 14.46 -16.08 -4.96
N THR A 24 15.54 -16.78 -4.64
CA THR A 24 16.75 -16.80 -5.47
C THR A 24 16.44 -17.35 -6.86
N ASP A 25 15.62 -18.40 -6.96
CA ASP A 25 15.17 -18.98 -8.23
C ASP A 25 14.37 -17.95 -9.07
N LYS A 26 13.52 -17.13 -8.42
CA LYS A 26 12.75 -16.06 -9.08
C LYS A 26 13.61 -14.90 -9.54
N LEU A 27 14.54 -14.44 -8.69
CA LEU A 27 15.52 -13.41 -9.05
C LEU A 27 16.36 -13.88 -10.24
N GLN A 28 16.81 -15.14 -10.24
CA GLN A 28 17.53 -15.70 -11.38
C GLN A 28 16.69 -15.66 -12.65
N LYS A 29 15.41 -16.03 -12.60
CA LYS A 29 14.50 -15.93 -13.77
C LYS A 29 14.39 -14.50 -14.29
N PHE A 30 14.24 -13.51 -13.41
CA PHE A 30 14.24 -12.10 -13.82
C PHE A 30 15.55 -11.70 -14.48
N THR A 31 16.68 -12.09 -13.88
CA THR A 31 18.02 -11.78 -14.43
C THR A 31 18.25 -12.40 -15.81
N THR A 32 17.79 -13.64 -16.01
CA THR A 32 17.96 -14.36 -17.28
C THR A 32 16.95 -13.95 -18.34
N GLY A 33 15.76 -13.52 -17.91
CA GLY A 33 14.66 -13.15 -18.80
C GLY A 33 14.85 -11.80 -19.47
N GLY A 34 15.62 -10.90 -18.85
CA GLY A 34 15.84 -9.54 -19.38
C GLY A 34 14.69 -8.58 -19.03
N ALA A 35 14.97 -7.29 -19.16
CA ALA A 35 14.05 -6.24 -18.75
C ALA A 35 12.83 -6.07 -19.67
N ASP A 36 12.96 -6.48 -20.92
CA ASP A 36 11.85 -6.54 -21.86
C ASP A 36 10.76 -7.54 -21.44
N GLN A 37 11.11 -8.49 -20.56
CA GLN A 37 10.19 -9.47 -19.98
C GLN A 37 9.74 -9.10 -18.55
N LEU A 38 10.16 -7.94 -18.03
CA LEU A 38 9.83 -7.49 -16.67
C LEU A 38 8.57 -6.63 -16.64
N MET A 39 7.63 -7.00 -15.77
CA MET A 39 6.44 -6.20 -15.46
C MET A 39 6.33 -6.01 -13.96
N VAL A 40 5.99 -4.79 -13.53
CA VAL A 40 5.75 -4.45 -12.13
C VAL A 40 4.26 -4.15 -11.94
N ILE A 41 3.64 -4.83 -10.98
CA ILE A 41 2.27 -4.59 -10.53
C ILE A 41 2.35 -4.25 -9.03
N SER A 42 1.76 -3.12 -8.63
CA SER A 42 1.78 -2.64 -7.25
C SER A 42 0.42 -2.11 -6.84
N ASP A 43 0.06 -2.34 -5.58
CA ASP A 43 -1.03 -1.62 -4.91
C ASP A 43 -0.63 -0.17 -4.62
N PHE A 44 -1.59 0.70 -4.29
CA PHE A 44 -1.35 2.13 -3.99
C PHE A 44 -1.41 2.43 -2.49
N ASP A 45 -2.57 2.27 -1.86
CA ASP A 45 -2.78 2.70 -0.48
C ASP A 45 -1.95 1.90 0.50
N PHE A 46 -1.17 2.60 1.32
CA PHE A 46 -0.25 1.99 2.27
C PHE A 46 0.79 1.06 1.61
N THR A 47 0.96 1.12 0.29
CA THR A 47 1.99 0.40 -0.49
C THR A 47 2.88 1.38 -1.22
N LEU A 48 2.32 2.20 -2.12
CA LEU A 48 2.99 3.37 -2.69
C LEU A 48 2.80 4.62 -1.81
N SER A 49 1.73 4.68 -1.01
CA SER A 49 1.54 5.70 0.04
C SER A 49 1.98 5.20 1.42
N ARG A 50 2.40 6.12 2.30
CA ARG A 50 2.86 5.84 3.67
C ARG A 50 1.70 5.41 4.54
N PHE A 51 1.99 4.54 5.51
CA PHE A 51 1.06 4.20 6.58
C PHE A 51 1.02 5.29 7.67
N SER A 52 2.17 5.84 8.03
CA SER A 52 2.31 6.93 9.00
C SER A 52 3.27 8.02 8.50
N ASP A 53 3.05 9.25 8.93
CA ASP A 53 3.95 10.37 8.67
C ASP A 53 5.21 10.30 9.56
N LYS A 54 6.16 11.21 9.34
CA LYS A 54 7.42 11.28 10.11
C LYS A 54 7.22 11.56 11.61
N SER A 55 6.06 12.07 12.00
CA SER A 55 5.70 12.36 13.39
C SER A 55 4.95 11.19 14.04
N GLY A 56 4.70 10.10 13.30
CA GLY A 56 3.98 8.91 13.77
C GLY A 56 2.46 8.99 13.58
N ASN A 57 1.91 10.06 13.01
CA ASN A 57 0.47 10.17 12.77
C ASN A 57 0.04 9.29 11.60
N ARG A 58 -1.19 8.76 11.65
CA ARG A 58 -1.74 7.95 10.57
C ARG A 58 -1.89 8.78 9.28
N CYS A 59 -1.36 8.26 8.18
CA CYS A 59 -1.61 8.80 6.85
C CYS A 59 -2.99 8.37 6.32
N SER A 60 -3.54 9.19 5.44
CA SER A 60 -4.81 8.95 4.74
C SER A 60 -4.67 7.85 3.68
N SER A 61 -5.72 7.06 3.48
CA SER A 61 -5.91 6.31 2.22
C SER A 61 -6.53 7.23 1.16
N CYS A 62 -6.63 6.75 -0.08
CA CYS A 62 -7.27 7.51 -1.16
C CYS A 62 -8.75 7.86 -0.85
N TYR A 63 -9.45 7.03 -0.07
CA TYR A 63 -10.85 7.29 0.31
C TYR A 63 -11.00 8.35 1.40
N CYS A 64 -9.95 8.60 2.20
CA CYS A 64 -10.00 9.62 3.25
C CYS A 64 -10.13 11.05 2.71
N VAL A 65 -10.00 11.27 1.39
CA VAL A 65 -10.37 12.54 0.75
C VAL A 65 -11.83 12.92 1.05
N PHE A 66 -12.70 11.94 1.26
CA PHE A 66 -14.11 12.15 1.59
C PHE A 66 -14.40 12.24 3.10
N ASP A 67 -13.41 11.92 3.94
CA ASP A 67 -13.55 11.97 5.40
C ASP A 67 -13.21 13.38 5.92
N SER A 68 -11.94 13.60 6.26
CA SER A 68 -11.47 14.77 6.98
C SER A 68 -11.42 16.04 6.13
N ALA A 69 -11.13 15.91 4.84
CA ALA A 69 -11.02 17.07 3.94
C ALA A 69 -12.39 17.63 3.51
N VAL A 70 -13.42 16.78 3.41
CA VAL A 70 -14.82 17.21 3.22
C VAL A 70 -15.34 17.96 4.45
N GLY A 71 -14.89 17.61 5.65
CA GLY A 71 -15.36 18.18 6.91
C GLY A 71 -15.20 19.70 7.04
N THR A 72 -14.19 20.30 6.38
CA THR A 72 -13.97 21.75 6.38
C THR A 72 -15.11 22.52 5.71
N ASN A 73 -15.70 21.96 4.64
CA ASN A 73 -16.73 22.65 3.84
C ASN A 73 -18.12 22.01 3.97
N ASN A 74 -18.20 20.75 4.41
CA ASN A 74 -19.38 19.90 4.32
C ASN A 74 -19.46 18.92 5.52
N PRO A 75 -19.65 19.41 6.75
CA PRO A 75 -19.58 18.59 7.97
C PRO A 75 -20.65 17.49 8.05
N GLU A 76 -21.81 17.67 7.39
CA GLU A 76 -22.81 16.60 7.29
C GLU A 76 -22.30 15.40 6.49
N TRP A 77 -21.65 15.64 5.35
CA TRP A 77 -21.11 14.59 4.50
C TRP A 77 -19.95 13.85 5.15
N CYS A 78 -19.04 14.59 5.79
CA CYS A 78 -17.97 14.02 6.61
C CYS A 78 -18.53 13.02 7.65
N ARG A 79 -19.61 13.38 8.36
CA ARG A 79 -20.25 12.47 9.33
C ARG A 79 -20.79 11.18 8.69
N LYS A 80 -21.28 11.24 7.45
CA LYS A 80 -21.78 10.04 6.74
C LYS A 80 -20.62 9.10 6.37
N PHE A 81 -19.54 9.62 5.82
CA PHE A 81 -18.35 8.81 5.46
C PHE A 81 -17.66 8.23 6.68
N VAL A 82 -17.42 9.04 7.71
CA VAL A 82 -16.88 8.60 9.01
C VAL A 82 -17.80 7.55 9.66
N GLY A 83 -19.12 7.69 9.52
CA GLY A 83 -20.09 6.69 9.98
C GLY A 83 -19.95 5.33 9.28
N LEU A 84 -19.67 5.30 7.97
CA LEU A 84 -19.36 4.07 7.26
C LEU A 84 -18.06 3.44 7.76
N TYR A 85 -17.00 4.24 7.93
CA TYR A 85 -15.73 3.75 8.47
C TYR A 85 -15.90 3.14 9.87
N HIS A 86 -16.66 3.79 10.77
CA HIS A 86 -16.93 3.24 12.11
C HIS A 86 -17.69 1.91 12.07
N LYS A 87 -18.55 1.71 11.07
CA LYS A 87 -19.31 0.47 10.91
C LYS A 87 -18.45 -0.66 10.33
N TYR A 88 -17.67 -0.38 9.30
CA TYR A 88 -17.00 -1.40 8.49
C TYR A 88 -15.51 -1.57 8.78
N GLY A 89 -14.82 -0.51 9.21
CA GLY A 89 -13.40 -0.54 9.54
C GLY A 89 -13.02 -1.58 10.60
N PRO A 90 -13.79 -1.76 11.70
CA PRO A 90 -13.53 -2.83 12.66
C PRO A 90 -13.63 -4.24 12.06
N ILE A 91 -14.55 -4.44 11.10
CA ILE A 91 -14.75 -5.74 10.43
C ILE A 91 -13.60 -6.05 9.47
N GLU A 92 -13.15 -5.06 8.70
CA GLU A 92 -11.99 -5.18 7.81
C GLU A 92 -10.75 -5.69 8.57
N HIS A 93 -10.51 -5.11 9.75
CA HIS A 93 -9.34 -5.38 10.58
C HIS A 93 -9.54 -6.55 11.57
N ASP A 94 -10.70 -7.22 11.56
CA ASP A 94 -10.97 -8.33 12.48
C ASP A 94 -10.24 -9.61 12.06
N HIS A 95 -9.18 -10.00 12.78
CA HIS A 95 -8.41 -11.20 12.46
C HIS A 95 -9.11 -12.52 12.79
N SER A 96 -10.25 -12.49 13.48
CA SER A 96 -11.06 -13.69 13.78
C SER A 96 -11.96 -14.11 12.61
N LEU A 97 -12.28 -13.17 11.71
CA LEU A 97 -13.08 -13.41 10.52
C LEU A 97 -12.21 -13.83 9.35
N SER A 98 -12.65 -14.86 8.62
CA SER A 98 -12.08 -15.26 7.33
C SER A 98 -12.27 -14.18 6.26
N ILE A 99 -11.55 -14.32 5.15
CA ILE A 99 -11.70 -13.40 4.02
C ILE A 99 -13.11 -13.52 3.46
N GLU A 100 -13.60 -14.74 3.31
CA GLU A 100 -14.92 -15.07 2.77
C GLU A 100 -16.04 -14.45 3.61
N GLU A 101 -15.90 -14.46 4.94
CA GLU A 101 -16.84 -13.81 5.85
C GLU A 101 -16.82 -12.27 5.74
N LYS A 102 -15.66 -11.68 5.41
CA LYS A 102 -15.51 -10.22 5.27
C LYS A 102 -15.99 -9.67 3.93
N VAL A 103 -15.86 -10.45 2.85
CA VAL A 103 -16.21 -10.04 1.48
C VAL A 103 -17.56 -9.30 1.40
N PRO A 104 -18.69 -9.84 1.89
CA PRO A 104 -19.98 -9.15 1.76
C PRO A 104 -20.05 -7.81 2.50
N PHE A 105 -19.31 -7.67 3.62
CA PHE A 105 -19.24 -6.40 4.34
C PHE A 105 -18.41 -5.36 3.59
N MET A 106 -17.31 -5.78 2.96
CA MET A 106 -16.48 -4.89 2.15
C MET A 106 -17.26 -4.42 0.93
N GLU A 107 -17.93 -5.33 0.20
CA GLU A 107 -18.78 -4.96 -0.94
C GLU A 107 -19.87 -3.94 -0.55
N ALA A 108 -20.56 -4.19 0.57
CA ALA A 108 -21.56 -3.25 1.09
C ALA A 108 -20.96 -1.89 1.45
N TRP A 109 -19.75 -1.87 2.04
CA TRP A 109 -19.06 -0.63 2.38
C TRP A 109 -18.69 0.18 1.13
N TRP A 110 -18.09 -0.47 0.12
CA TRP A 110 -17.74 0.16 -1.14
C TRP A 110 -18.98 0.70 -1.87
N GLN A 111 -20.07 -0.08 -1.92
CA GLN A 111 -21.32 0.35 -2.53
C GLN A 111 -21.89 1.60 -1.87
N GLN A 112 -22.04 1.60 -0.53
CA GLN A 112 -22.58 2.76 0.19
C GLN A 112 -21.68 3.98 0.09
N SER A 113 -20.36 3.79 0.09
CA SER A 113 -19.40 4.89 -0.08
C SER A 113 -19.57 5.54 -1.45
N HIS A 114 -19.70 4.76 -2.52
CA HIS A 114 -19.96 5.28 -3.86
C HIS A 114 -21.31 6.00 -3.96
N GLU A 115 -22.37 5.46 -3.35
CA GLU A 115 -23.68 6.12 -3.32
C GLU A 115 -23.61 7.49 -2.64
N LEU A 116 -22.87 7.62 -1.53
CA LEU A 116 -22.67 8.91 -0.86
C LEU A 116 -21.87 9.90 -1.72
N ILE A 117 -20.84 9.45 -2.44
CA ILE A 117 -20.07 10.30 -3.36
C ILE A 117 -20.96 10.85 -4.47
N ILE A 118 -21.81 10.00 -5.05
CA ILE A 118 -22.76 10.38 -6.11
C ILE A 118 -23.80 11.37 -5.56
N GLN A 119 -24.41 11.06 -4.42
CA GLN A 119 -25.42 11.93 -3.79
C GLN A 119 -24.83 13.28 -3.36
N GLY A 120 -23.57 13.30 -2.92
CA GLY A 120 -22.87 14.53 -2.54
C GLY A 120 -22.56 15.45 -3.72
N GLY A 121 -22.57 14.94 -4.95
CA GLY A 121 -22.38 15.76 -6.16
C GLY A 121 -21.06 16.53 -6.18
N PHE A 122 -20.00 15.97 -5.59
CA PHE A 122 -18.72 16.64 -5.43
C PHE A 122 -18.12 17.00 -6.80
N LYS A 123 -17.87 18.29 -7.01
CA LYS A 123 -17.23 18.79 -8.24
C LYS A 123 -15.74 18.46 -8.22
N LYS A 124 -15.16 18.24 -9.40
CA LYS A 124 -13.72 17.99 -9.54
C LYS A 124 -12.85 18.99 -8.77
N GLN A 125 -13.14 20.29 -8.86
CA GLN A 125 -12.39 21.32 -8.13
C GLN A 125 -12.42 21.11 -6.61
N ALA A 126 -13.57 20.72 -6.05
CA ALA A 126 -13.68 20.44 -4.62
C ALA A 126 -12.87 19.19 -4.24
N ILE A 127 -12.84 18.18 -5.12
CA ILE A 127 -12.01 16.99 -4.94
C ILE A 127 -10.51 17.35 -5.00
N ASP A 128 -10.10 18.19 -5.94
CA ASP A 128 -8.71 18.66 -6.03
C ASP A 128 -8.29 19.39 -4.75
N ASP A 129 -9.18 20.24 -4.20
CA ASP A 129 -8.96 20.89 -2.90
C ASP A 129 -8.88 19.85 -1.77
N TYR A 130 -9.74 18.83 -1.75
CA TYR A 130 -9.69 17.78 -0.72
C TYR A 130 -8.39 16.98 -0.77
N VAL A 131 -7.93 16.63 -1.97
CA VAL A 131 -6.65 15.96 -2.20
C VAL A 131 -5.49 16.83 -1.73
N ALA A 132 -5.53 18.14 -1.96
CA ALA A 132 -4.49 19.05 -1.48
C ALA A 132 -4.36 19.12 0.05
N HIS A 133 -5.43 18.79 0.79
CA HIS A 133 -5.48 18.84 2.25
C HIS A 133 -5.47 17.47 2.92
N CYS A 134 -5.44 16.38 2.14
CA CYS A 134 -5.34 15.04 2.70
C CYS A 134 -3.91 14.73 3.15
N ASN A 135 -3.76 13.95 4.23
CA ASN A 135 -2.44 13.52 4.69
C ASN A 135 -2.01 12.25 3.94
N ILE A 136 -2.01 12.28 2.62
CA ILE A 136 -1.43 11.23 1.77
C ILE A 136 0.00 11.64 1.48
N GLN A 137 0.96 10.84 1.95
CA GLN A 137 2.36 11.01 1.65
C GLN A 137 2.83 9.79 0.89
N LEU A 138 3.48 9.95 -0.25
CA LEU A 138 4.06 8.81 -0.95
C LEU A 138 5.19 8.23 -0.10
N ARG A 139 5.28 6.89 -0.09
CA ARG A 139 6.39 6.17 0.53
C ARG A 139 7.66 6.71 -0.06
N GLN A 140 8.51 7.18 0.83
CA GLN A 140 9.59 6.34 1.30
C GLN A 140 9.34 5.75 2.72
N LYS A 141 9.15 4.41 2.89
CA LYS A 141 8.85 3.56 4.13
C LYS A 141 7.70 3.95 5.10
N SER A 142 7.01 3.08 5.89
CA SER A 142 7.27 1.72 6.51
C SER A 142 5.95 0.92 6.76
N ALA A 143 5.98 -0.43 6.93
CA ALA A 143 4.82 -1.36 6.73
C ALA A 143 4.66 -2.49 7.79
N ASP A 144 5.12 -2.28 9.01
CA ASP A 144 5.57 -3.36 9.90
C ASP A 144 4.46 -4.25 10.52
N LYS A 145 3.19 -3.96 10.26
CA LYS A 145 2.04 -4.67 10.89
C LYS A 145 1.37 -5.73 10.01
N LEU A 146 1.75 -5.81 8.73
CA LEU A 146 1.11 -6.69 7.76
C LEU A 146 2.08 -7.71 7.15
N VAL A 147 3.31 -7.74 7.66
CA VAL A 147 4.44 -8.50 7.12
C VAL A 147 4.10 -9.98 7.00
N ASP A 148 3.62 -10.60 8.06
CA ASP A 148 3.31 -12.03 8.07
C ASP A 148 2.21 -12.40 7.08
N LYS A 149 1.20 -11.53 6.95
CA LYS A 149 0.14 -11.70 5.95
C LYS A 149 0.71 -11.56 4.54
N TYR A 150 1.57 -10.58 4.28
CA TYR A 150 2.14 -10.37 2.96
C TYR A 150 3.14 -11.46 2.57
N LEU A 151 3.91 -12.00 3.51
CA LEU A 151 4.81 -13.14 3.28
C LEU A 151 4.06 -14.41 2.88
N HIS A 152 2.76 -14.49 3.16
CA HIS A 152 1.92 -15.57 2.64
C HIS A 152 1.80 -15.50 1.11
N TYR A 153 1.63 -14.30 0.56
CA TYR A 153 1.34 -14.06 -0.86
C TYR A 153 2.58 -13.73 -1.70
N PHE A 154 3.62 -13.15 -1.09
CA PHE A 154 4.78 -12.61 -1.77
C PHE A 154 6.08 -13.20 -1.20
N ASP A 155 7.09 -13.42 -2.07
CA ASP A 155 8.37 -13.99 -1.64
C ASP A 155 9.25 -12.98 -0.88
N ILE A 156 9.20 -11.71 -1.27
CA ILE A 156 9.82 -10.60 -0.55
C ILE A 156 8.72 -9.63 -0.16
N VAL A 157 8.73 -9.24 1.11
CA VAL A 157 7.96 -8.11 1.61
C VAL A 157 8.95 -7.06 2.07
N LEU A 158 8.97 -5.94 1.36
CA LEU A 158 9.78 -4.79 1.75
C LEU A 158 9.02 -4.01 2.81
N VAL A 159 9.25 -4.40 4.05
CA VAL A 159 8.88 -3.59 5.18
C VAL A 159 9.93 -2.51 5.25
N ASP A 160 9.48 -1.26 5.28
CA ASP A 160 10.43 -0.19 5.46
C ASP A 160 11.55 -0.34 4.35
N ASP A 161 11.24 -0.19 3.04
CA ASP A 161 12.18 0.45 2.07
C ASP A 161 11.96 1.93 1.60
N GLN A 162 12.88 2.88 1.91
CA GLN A 162 12.66 4.38 1.92
C GLN A 162 13.35 4.85 0.70
N SER A 163 14.63 4.54 0.62
CA SER A 163 15.50 4.96 -0.44
C SER A 163 15.18 4.33 -1.80
N MET A 164 14.27 3.34 -1.88
CA MET A 164 14.09 2.48 -3.06
C MET A 164 15.37 1.72 -3.41
N ASP A 165 16.36 1.70 -2.50
CA ASP A 165 17.64 1.06 -2.75
C ASP A 165 17.45 -0.43 -2.95
N ILE A 166 16.54 -1.08 -2.22
CA ILE A 166 16.34 -2.52 -2.34
C ILE A 166 15.67 -2.87 -3.70
N PRO A 167 14.54 -2.25 -4.11
CA PRO A 167 14.02 -2.43 -5.46
C PRO A 167 15.04 -2.09 -6.55
N ASN A 168 15.75 -0.96 -6.42
CA ASN A 168 16.74 -0.54 -7.41
C ASN A 168 17.90 -1.51 -7.49
N GLN A 169 18.33 -2.11 -6.38
CA GLN A 169 19.39 -3.10 -6.37
C GLN A 169 18.93 -4.46 -6.86
N ILE A 170 17.69 -4.86 -6.58
CA ILE A 170 17.09 -6.03 -7.22
C ILE A 170 17.10 -5.83 -8.74
N LEU A 171 16.67 -4.65 -9.20
CA LEU A 171 16.72 -4.28 -10.60
C LEU A 171 18.16 -4.27 -11.13
N GLU A 172 19.12 -3.62 -10.45
CA GLU A 172 20.53 -3.60 -10.84
C GLU A 172 21.11 -5.02 -10.89
N ALA A 173 20.79 -5.90 -9.95
CA ALA A 173 21.23 -7.29 -9.95
C ALA A 173 20.63 -8.06 -11.14
N ILE A 174 19.38 -7.77 -11.52
CA ILE A 174 18.74 -8.27 -12.75
C ILE A 174 19.50 -7.77 -13.99
N TYR A 175 19.79 -6.48 -14.06
CA TYR A 175 20.47 -5.85 -15.19
C TYR A 175 21.95 -6.22 -15.31
N ALA A 176 22.67 -6.39 -14.19
CA ALA A 176 24.10 -6.68 -14.15
C ALA A 176 24.47 -8.08 -14.68
N LYS A 177 23.48 -8.99 -14.78
CA LYS A 177 23.65 -10.33 -15.37
C LYS A 177 23.27 -10.42 -16.85
N SER A 178 22.82 -9.32 -17.48
CA SER A 178 22.44 -9.25 -18.89
C SER A 178 23.58 -8.85 -19.84
N TYR A 179 24.84 -8.89 -19.39
CA TYR A 179 26.04 -8.66 -20.21
C TYR A 179 27.03 -9.82 -20.11
#